data_AF-A0A947IJS4-F1
#
_entry.id   AF-A0A947IJS4-F1
#
_cell.length_a   1.000
_cell.length_b   1.000
_cell.length_c   1.000
_cell.angle_alpha   90.00
_cell.angle_beta   90.00
_cell.angle_gamma   90.00
#
_symmetry.space_group_name_H-M   'P 1'
#
loop_
_entity.id
_entity.type
_entity.pdbx_description
1 polymer ?
#
loop_
_entity_poly.entity_id
_entity_poly.type
_entity_poly.pdbx_seq_one_letter_code
_entity_poly.pdbx_strand_id
1 'polypeptide(L)'
;LLAVPPADFVLHNSLFLIAHFHNVIIGGVVFGTFAAITYWYPKVTGYKLDPFWGKASFWCWFIGFYLAFMPLYMLGFMGVTRRMSHFDDPSLQIWFQIALGGAVLIGLGIACFLIQLYVSYKRRDSLRDETGDPWGGRTLEWSTSSPPPKYNFAFTPIVYDSDAWWHMKANGFIRPTSDFMAIHMPKNTAAGIVLAGISVVFGFAMIWHMWLIAGLSFASLIAAIIVHTFNYKRDYYIQADEVAHIEAQRTEVPA
;
A
#
# COMPACT_ATOMS: atom_id res chain seq x y z
N LEU A 1 22.91 -16.15 -8.70
CA LEU A 1 23.20 -16.94 -9.92
C LEU A 1 23.29 -16.06 -11.15
N LEU A 2 22.22 -15.34 -11.53
CA LEU A 2 22.20 -14.50 -12.75
C LEU A 2 23.21 -13.33 -12.77
N ALA A 3 23.79 -12.97 -11.63
CA ALA A 3 24.89 -11.99 -11.59
C ALA A 3 26.24 -12.56 -12.07
N VAL A 4 26.36 -13.86 -12.29
CA VAL A 4 27.57 -14.54 -12.77
C VAL A 4 27.52 -14.59 -14.30
N PRO A 5 28.38 -13.84 -15.04
CA PRO A 5 28.22 -13.68 -16.49
C PRO A 5 28.19 -14.98 -17.29
N PRO A 6 29.03 -16.01 -17.02
CA PRO A 6 28.92 -17.29 -17.71
C PRO A 6 27.56 -17.98 -17.56
N ALA A 7 26.91 -17.84 -16.40
CA ALA A 7 25.56 -18.38 -16.18
C ALA A 7 24.49 -17.51 -16.83
N ASP A 8 24.67 -16.18 -16.84
CA ASP A 8 23.75 -15.28 -17.54
C ASP A 8 23.78 -15.53 -19.04
N PHE A 9 24.94 -15.79 -19.66
CA PHE A 9 25.00 -16.07 -21.10
C PHE A 9 24.06 -17.20 -21.57
N VAL A 10 23.76 -18.18 -20.71
CA VAL A 10 22.82 -19.27 -21.03
C VAL A 10 21.41 -19.07 -20.49
N LEU A 11 21.22 -18.24 -19.45
CA LEU A 11 19.91 -18.00 -18.84
C LEU A 11 19.27 -16.66 -19.26
N HIS A 12 20.02 -15.81 -19.95
CA HIS A 12 19.57 -14.50 -20.38
C HIS A 12 18.35 -14.65 -21.29
N ASN A 13 17.30 -13.84 -21.02
CA ASN A 13 16.01 -13.89 -21.73
C ASN A 13 15.27 -15.24 -21.71
N SER A 14 15.69 -16.22 -20.91
CA SER A 14 14.92 -17.44 -20.68
C SER A 14 13.81 -17.21 -19.64
N LEU A 15 12.91 -18.20 -19.50
CA LEU A 15 11.90 -18.18 -18.44
C LEU A 15 12.52 -18.22 -17.03
N PHE A 16 13.80 -18.60 -16.89
CA PHE A 16 14.52 -18.55 -15.62
C PHE A 16 14.60 -17.11 -15.08
N LEU A 17 14.88 -16.13 -15.94
CA LEU A 17 14.91 -14.72 -15.57
C LEU A 17 13.54 -14.24 -15.08
N ILE A 18 12.48 -14.63 -15.77
CA ILE A 18 11.10 -14.31 -15.39
C ILE A 18 10.78 -14.93 -14.03
N ALA A 19 11.09 -16.21 -13.83
CA ALA A 19 10.86 -16.91 -12.58
C ALA A 19 11.61 -16.25 -11.41
N HIS A 20 12.87 -15.86 -11.62
CA HIS A 20 13.67 -15.14 -10.62
C HIS A 20 13.05 -13.81 -10.21
N PHE A 21 12.75 -12.96 -11.19
CA PHE A 21 12.22 -11.63 -10.93
C PHE A 21 10.83 -11.67 -10.28
N HIS A 22 9.95 -12.58 -10.72
CA HIS A 22 8.64 -12.75 -10.09
C HIS A 22 8.76 -13.28 -8.67
N ASN A 23 9.78 -14.10 -8.37
CA ASN A 23 10.01 -14.57 -7.01
C ASN A 23 10.33 -13.42 -6.05
N VAL A 24 11.24 -12.52 -6.45
CA VAL A 24 11.59 -11.38 -5.59
C VAL A 24 10.50 -10.32 -5.51
N ILE A 25 9.74 -10.06 -6.59
CA ILE A 25 8.65 -9.10 -6.55
C ILE A 25 7.42 -9.64 -5.83
N ILE A 26 6.96 -10.85 -6.16
CA ILE A 26 5.76 -11.37 -5.50
C ILE A 26 6.08 -11.71 -4.05
N GLY A 27 7.18 -12.42 -3.80
CA GLY A 27 7.59 -12.82 -2.46
C GLY A 27 8.07 -11.67 -1.58
N GLY A 28 8.73 -10.66 -2.16
CA GLY A 28 9.22 -9.50 -1.41
C GLY A 28 8.21 -8.36 -1.37
N VAL A 29 7.81 -7.84 -2.54
CA VAL A 29 7.01 -6.62 -2.66
C VAL A 29 5.52 -6.89 -2.40
N VAL A 30 4.92 -7.84 -3.11
CA VAL A 30 3.47 -8.08 -3.02
C VAL A 30 3.10 -8.66 -1.65
N PHE A 31 3.85 -9.64 -1.15
CA PHE A 31 3.62 -10.19 0.19
C PHE A 31 3.89 -9.16 1.29
N GLY A 32 4.94 -8.35 1.15
CA GLY A 32 5.20 -7.21 2.04
C GLY A 32 4.05 -6.19 2.04
N THR A 33 3.47 -5.93 0.87
CA THR A 33 2.30 -5.05 0.73
C THR A 33 1.06 -5.64 1.42
N PHE A 34 0.78 -6.93 1.26
CA PHE A 34 -0.33 -7.57 1.99
C PHE A 34 -0.12 -7.59 3.50
N ALA A 35 1.12 -7.81 3.95
CA ALA A 35 1.49 -7.72 5.37
C ALA A 35 1.25 -6.29 5.89
N ALA A 36 1.70 -5.27 5.15
CA ALA A 36 1.50 -3.86 5.47
C ALA A 36 0.02 -3.49 5.55
N ILE A 37 -0.77 -3.88 4.54
CA ILE A 37 -2.22 -3.67 4.53
C ILE A 37 -2.82 -4.30 5.78
N THR A 38 -2.54 -5.58 6.06
CA THR A 38 -3.12 -6.28 7.22
C THR A 38 -2.72 -5.66 8.55
N TYR A 39 -1.46 -5.22 8.66
CA TYR A 39 -0.91 -4.62 9.88
C TYR A 39 -1.50 -3.23 10.16
N TRP A 40 -1.49 -2.33 9.18
CA TRP A 40 -1.98 -0.94 9.36
C TRP A 40 -3.47 -0.75 9.02
N TYR A 41 -4.20 -1.78 8.59
CA TYR A 41 -5.64 -1.68 8.30
C TYR A 41 -6.45 -1.07 9.45
N PRO A 42 -6.28 -1.49 10.72
CA PRO A 42 -7.02 -0.90 11.83
C PRO A 42 -6.68 0.57 12.04
N LYS A 43 -5.42 0.95 11.82
CA LYS A 43 -4.98 2.34 11.97
C LYS A 43 -5.64 3.27 10.96
N VAL A 44 -5.86 2.80 9.74
CA VAL A 44 -6.50 3.60 8.68
C VAL A 44 -8.02 3.59 8.78
N THR A 45 -8.63 2.46 9.15
CA THR A 45 -10.08 2.25 9.03
C THR A 45 -10.84 2.13 10.36
N GLY A 46 -10.13 1.96 11.48
CA GLY A 46 -10.71 1.80 12.82
C GLY A 46 -11.15 0.38 13.19
N TYR A 47 -10.93 -0.63 12.34
CA TYR A 47 -11.27 -2.02 12.62
C TYR A 47 -10.28 -3.01 11.98
N LYS A 48 -10.19 -4.22 12.54
CA LYS A 48 -9.32 -5.30 12.06
C LYS A 48 -9.90 -6.02 10.86
N LEU A 49 -9.03 -6.61 10.03
CA LEU A 49 -9.44 -7.54 8.99
C LEU A 49 -9.82 -8.91 9.57
N ASP A 50 -10.76 -9.59 8.93
CA ASP A 50 -11.17 -10.95 9.29
C ASP A 50 -9.99 -11.93 9.12
N PRO A 51 -9.63 -12.69 10.17
CA PRO A 51 -8.44 -13.54 10.14
C PRO A 51 -8.64 -14.82 9.33
N PHE A 52 -9.87 -15.29 9.12
CA PHE A 52 -10.13 -16.52 8.38
C PHE A 52 -9.84 -16.31 6.90
N TRP A 53 -10.45 -15.28 6.30
CA TRP A 53 -10.23 -14.97 4.87
C TRP A 53 -8.82 -14.49 4.58
N GLY A 54 -8.17 -13.81 5.55
CA GLY A 54 -6.75 -13.44 5.43
C GLY A 54 -5.82 -14.65 5.35
N LYS A 55 -6.01 -15.65 6.21
CA LYS A 55 -5.23 -16.90 6.16
C LYS A 55 -5.53 -17.69 4.88
N ALA A 56 -6.79 -17.75 4.44
CA ALA A 56 -7.15 -18.41 3.19
C ALA A 56 -6.45 -17.75 1.99
N SER A 57 -6.51 -16.41 1.91
CA SER A 57 -5.80 -15.63 0.89
C SER A 57 -4.30 -15.92 0.92
N PHE A 58 -3.68 -15.88 2.10
CA PHE A 58 -2.25 -16.19 2.26
C PHE A 58 -1.88 -17.57 1.73
N TRP A 59 -2.61 -18.63 2.10
CA TRP A 59 -2.28 -19.99 1.66
C TRP A 59 -2.50 -20.19 0.16
N CYS A 60 -3.56 -19.63 -0.41
CA CYS A 60 -3.78 -19.63 -1.85
C CYS A 60 -2.65 -18.91 -2.59
N TRP A 61 -2.25 -17.72 -2.12
CA TRP A 61 -1.12 -16.99 -2.70
C TRP A 61 0.19 -17.73 -2.57
N PHE A 62 0.51 -18.26 -1.38
CA PHE A 62 1.76 -18.94 -1.10
C PHE A 62 1.91 -20.19 -1.96
N ILE A 63 0.94 -21.10 -1.91
CA ILE A 63 0.98 -22.36 -2.68
C ILE A 63 0.87 -22.05 -4.18
N GLY A 64 -0.03 -21.16 -4.56
CA GLY A 64 -0.25 -20.77 -5.96
C GLY A 64 0.99 -20.15 -6.59
N PHE A 65 1.71 -19.30 -5.85
CA PHE A 65 2.97 -18.70 -6.29
C PHE A 65 4.04 -19.77 -6.58
N TYR A 66 4.28 -20.70 -5.66
CA TYR A 66 5.26 -21.76 -5.89
C TYR A 66 4.85 -22.66 -7.06
N LEU A 67 3.58 -23.05 -7.13
CA LEU A 67 3.07 -23.88 -8.22
C LEU A 67 3.11 -23.18 -9.59
N ALA A 68 2.88 -21.86 -9.60
CA ALA A 68 2.91 -21.04 -10.81
C ALA A 68 4.33 -20.86 -11.33
N PHE A 69 5.28 -20.47 -10.46
CA PHE A 69 6.59 -19.97 -10.89
C PHE A 69 7.74 -20.98 -10.77
N MET A 70 7.63 -22.02 -9.95
CA MET A 70 8.66 -23.07 -9.89
C MET A 70 8.84 -23.83 -11.21
N PRO A 71 7.76 -24.20 -11.93
CA PRO A 71 7.87 -24.78 -13.27
C PRO A 71 8.66 -23.91 -14.26
N LEU A 72 8.59 -22.58 -14.13
CA LEU A 72 9.28 -21.67 -15.05
C LEU A 72 10.80 -21.68 -14.85
N TYR A 73 11.31 -21.99 -13.65
CA TYR A 73 12.75 -22.23 -13.49
C TYR A 73 13.19 -23.44 -14.31
N MET A 74 12.41 -24.52 -14.30
CA MET A 74 12.71 -25.71 -15.10
C MET A 74 12.61 -25.41 -16.59
N LEU A 75 11.53 -24.77 -17.03
CA LEU A 75 11.39 -24.35 -18.43
C LEU A 75 12.52 -23.43 -18.89
N GLY A 76 13.01 -22.57 -18.00
CA GLY A 76 14.18 -21.73 -18.25
C GLY A 76 15.46 -22.54 -18.47
N PHE A 77 15.67 -23.63 -17.72
CA PHE A 77 16.77 -24.57 -17.95
C PHE A 77 16.59 -25.42 -19.21
N MET A 78 15.35 -25.69 -19.62
CA MET A 78 15.03 -26.37 -20.89
C MET A 78 15.20 -25.46 -22.12
N GLY A 79 15.66 -24.22 -21.94
CA GLY A 79 15.93 -23.28 -23.04
C GLY A 79 14.72 -22.50 -23.52
N VAL A 80 13.58 -22.55 -22.82
CA VAL A 80 12.39 -21.79 -23.21
C VAL A 80 12.62 -20.29 -23.00
N THR A 81 12.45 -19.52 -24.07
CA THR A 81 12.65 -18.07 -24.08
C THR A 81 11.36 -17.31 -23.77
N ARG A 82 11.52 -16.10 -23.23
CA ARG A 82 10.39 -15.20 -22.95
C ARG A 82 9.67 -14.73 -24.21
N ARG A 83 8.40 -14.33 -24.05
CA ARG A 83 7.56 -13.63 -25.05
C ARG A 83 7.24 -14.45 -26.31
N MET A 84 7.34 -15.77 -26.23
CA MET A 84 6.82 -16.67 -27.25
C MET A 84 5.32 -16.92 -26.99
N SER A 85 4.52 -16.90 -28.05
CA SER A 85 3.07 -17.15 -27.99
C SER A 85 2.67 -18.54 -28.44
N HIS A 86 3.60 -19.29 -29.05
CA HIS A 86 3.37 -20.62 -29.59
C HIS A 86 4.58 -21.51 -29.35
N PHE A 87 4.33 -22.78 -29.05
CA PHE A 87 5.35 -23.81 -28.83
C PHE A 87 4.92 -25.08 -29.54
N ASP A 88 5.75 -25.58 -30.45
CA ASP A 88 5.49 -26.82 -31.19
C ASP A 88 5.84 -28.07 -30.37
N ASP A 89 6.72 -27.95 -29.36
CA ASP A 89 7.18 -29.06 -28.52
C ASP A 89 6.11 -29.44 -27.46
N PRO A 90 5.48 -30.62 -27.55
CA PRO A 90 4.46 -31.05 -26.59
C PRO A 90 5.02 -31.34 -25.20
N SER A 91 6.33 -31.59 -25.07
CA SER A 91 6.97 -31.91 -23.78
C SER A 91 6.92 -30.74 -22.79
N LEU A 92 6.82 -29.51 -23.30
CA LEU A 92 6.72 -28.29 -22.50
C LEU A 92 5.32 -28.08 -21.92
N GLN A 93 4.30 -28.69 -22.51
CA GLN A 93 2.89 -28.43 -22.20
C GLN A 93 2.59 -28.70 -20.72
N ILE A 94 3.11 -29.79 -20.16
CA ILE A 94 2.84 -30.18 -18.76
C ILE A 94 3.25 -29.09 -17.77
N TRP A 95 4.41 -28.46 -17.98
CA TRP A 95 4.91 -27.39 -17.11
C TRP A 95 4.05 -26.14 -17.16
N PHE A 96 3.54 -25.79 -18.35
CA PHE A 96 2.59 -24.69 -18.50
C PHE A 96 1.22 -24.99 -17.89
N GLN A 97 0.75 -26.24 -17.95
CA GLN A 97 -0.51 -26.63 -17.29
C GLN A 97 -0.39 -26.58 -15.76
N ILE A 98 0.76 -27.02 -15.20
CA ILE A 98 1.04 -26.87 -13.77
C ILE A 98 1.10 -25.38 -13.40
N ALA A 99 1.80 -24.57 -14.20
CA ALA A 99 1.90 -23.13 -13.98
C ALA A 99 0.52 -22.45 -14.01
N LEU A 100 -0.36 -22.87 -14.93
CA LEU A 100 -1.74 -22.41 -15.01
C LEU A 100 -2.54 -22.78 -13.75
N GLY A 101 -2.39 -24.00 -13.24
CA GLY A 101 -3.00 -24.40 -11.97
C GLY A 101 -2.58 -23.50 -10.81
N GLY A 102 -1.30 -23.14 -10.74
CA GLY A 102 -0.79 -22.16 -9.79
C GLY A 102 -1.41 -20.78 -9.97
N ALA A 103 -1.52 -20.29 -11.21
CA ALA A 103 -2.14 -19.01 -11.53
C ALA A 103 -3.63 -18.96 -11.13
N VAL A 104 -4.38 -20.05 -11.34
CA VAL A 104 -5.77 -20.17 -10.89
C VAL A 104 -5.84 -20.07 -9.35
N LEU A 105 -4.94 -20.73 -8.64
CA LEU A 105 -4.89 -20.68 -7.18
C LEU A 105 -4.54 -19.27 -6.66
N ILE A 106 -3.67 -18.53 -7.36
CA ILE A 106 -3.43 -17.10 -7.10
C ILE A 106 -4.72 -16.28 -7.33
N GLY A 107 -5.45 -16.55 -8.41
CA GLY A 107 -6.76 -15.93 -8.67
C GLY A 107 -7.76 -16.15 -7.53
N LEU A 108 -7.79 -17.36 -6.96
CA LEU A 108 -8.58 -17.65 -5.75
C LEU A 108 -8.07 -16.87 -4.54
N GLY A 109 -6.75 -16.72 -4.37
CA GLY A 109 -6.18 -15.88 -3.32
C GLY A 109 -6.61 -14.41 -3.42
N ILE A 110 -6.63 -13.85 -4.62
CA ILE A 110 -7.17 -12.49 -4.87
C ILE A 110 -8.65 -12.42 -4.50
N ALA A 111 -9.46 -13.42 -4.91
CA ALA A 111 -10.87 -13.46 -4.55
C ALA A 111 -11.07 -13.54 -3.03
N CYS A 112 -10.31 -14.38 -2.32
CA CYS A 112 -10.33 -14.46 -0.86
C CYS A 112 -9.98 -13.12 -0.20
N PHE A 113 -9.00 -12.38 -0.73
CA PHE A 113 -8.66 -11.05 -0.23
C PHE A 113 -9.80 -10.04 -0.43
N LEU A 114 -10.45 -10.01 -1.59
CA LEU A 114 -11.61 -9.14 -1.82
C LEU A 114 -12.79 -9.49 -0.91
N ILE A 115 -13.04 -10.79 -0.70
CA ILE A 115 -14.04 -11.27 0.25
C ILE A 115 -13.68 -10.85 1.68
N GLN A 116 -12.40 -10.93 2.05
CA GLN A 116 -11.91 -10.46 3.36
C GLN A 116 -12.28 -8.99 3.59
N LEU A 117 -12.02 -8.10 2.62
CA LEU A 117 -12.36 -6.68 2.74
C LEU A 117 -13.86 -6.48 2.95
N TYR A 118 -14.69 -7.17 2.15
CA TYR A 118 -16.14 -7.07 2.26
C TYR A 118 -16.70 -7.59 3.59
N VAL A 119 -16.26 -8.78 4.03
CA VAL A 119 -16.69 -9.38 5.30
C VAL A 119 -16.23 -8.55 6.49
N SER A 120 -15.01 -8.01 6.44
CA SER A 120 -14.46 -7.15 7.50
C SER A 120 -15.26 -5.86 7.62
N TYR A 121 -15.62 -5.23 6.49
CA TYR A 121 -16.48 -4.04 6.49
C TYR A 121 -17.88 -4.32 7.06
N LYS A 122 -18.46 -5.47 6.72
CA LYS A 122 -19.78 -5.90 7.25
C LYS A 122 -19.72 -6.17 8.75
N ARG A 123 -18.59 -6.67 9.27
CA ARG A 123 -18.36 -7.02 10.67
C ARG A 123 -17.57 -5.95 11.45
N ARG A 124 -17.44 -4.73 10.91
CA ARG A 124 -16.57 -3.68 11.44
C ARG A 124 -16.82 -3.37 12.92
N ASP A 125 -18.08 -3.42 13.36
CA ASP A 125 -18.43 -3.10 14.75
C ASP A 125 -17.87 -4.15 15.73
N SER A 126 -17.86 -5.43 15.34
CA SER A 126 -17.25 -6.52 16.13
C SER A 126 -15.72 -6.60 16.03
N LEU A 127 -15.14 -5.98 15.01
CA LEU A 127 -13.69 -6.01 14.74
C LEU A 127 -13.02 -4.67 15.10
N ARG A 128 -13.76 -3.76 15.73
CA ARG A 128 -13.31 -2.40 16.04
C ARG A 128 -12.05 -2.41 16.90
N ASP A 129 -11.17 -1.46 16.63
CA ASP A 129 -10.06 -1.14 17.52
C ASP A 129 -10.51 -0.01 18.45
N GLU A 130 -10.64 -0.32 19.74
CA GLU A 130 -11.08 0.62 20.78
C GLU A 130 -9.90 1.32 21.45
N THR A 131 -8.70 0.74 21.36
CA THR A 131 -7.51 1.19 22.10
C THR A 131 -6.62 2.12 21.27
N GLY A 132 -6.56 1.90 19.96
CA GLY A 132 -5.54 2.50 19.08
C GLY A 132 -4.28 1.63 18.90
N ASP A 133 -4.12 0.58 19.70
CA ASP A 133 -2.99 -0.36 19.68
C ASP A 133 -3.47 -1.84 19.66
N PRO A 134 -4.04 -2.31 18.55
CA PRO A 134 -4.65 -3.65 18.47
C PRO A 134 -3.63 -4.78 18.46
N TRP A 135 -2.34 -4.46 18.32
CA TRP A 135 -1.24 -5.43 18.19
C TRP A 135 -0.23 -5.36 19.34
N GLY A 136 -0.37 -4.40 20.27
CA GLY A 136 0.68 -4.11 21.24
C GLY A 136 1.97 -3.60 20.58
N GLY A 137 1.83 -2.76 19.55
CA GLY A 137 2.91 -2.19 18.75
C GLY A 137 3.95 -1.41 19.56
N ARG A 138 5.08 -1.12 18.92
CA ARG A 138 6.28 -0.55 19.56
C ARG A 138 6.54 0.92 19.20
N THR A 139 5.98 1.34 18.07
CA THR A 139 6.21 2.62 17.41
C THR A 139 5.04 3.59 17.61
N LEU A 140 5.29 4.89 17.36
CA LEU A 140 4.38 5.98 17.76
C LEU A 140 3.02 5.97 17.08
N GLU A 141 2.88 5.38 15.89
CA GLU A 141 1.58 5.27 15.21
C GLU A 141 0.54 4.51 16.05
N TRP A 142 0.99 3.63 16.94
CA TRP A 142 0.13 2.88 17.87
C TRP A 142 -0.21 3.66 19.13
N SER A 143 0.37 4.83 19.33
CA SER A 143 0.01 5.73 20.44
C SER A 143 -1.15 6.68 20.10
N THR A 144 -1.59 6.74 18.84
CA THR A 144 -2.76 7.53 18.39
C THR A 144 -4.04 6.71 18.39
N SER A 145 -5.20 7.35 18.24
CA SER A 145 -6.46 6.66 17.97
C SER A 145 -6.45 5.93 16.62
N SER A 146 -7.46 5.09 16.40
CA SER A 146 -7.72 4.37 15.16
C SER A 146 -9.14 4.68 14.69
N PRO A 147 -9.36 5.49 13.64
CA PRO A 147 -8.35 6.24 12.88
C PRO A 147 -7.73 7.42 13.67
N PRO A 148 -6.54 7.90 13.28
CA PRO A 148 -5.91 9.06 13.92
C PRO A 148 -6.69 10.35 13.64
N PRO A 149 -6.60 11.35 14.53
CA PRO A 149 -7.16 12.68 14.28
C PRO A 149 -6.39 13.38 13.15
N LYS A 150 -6.97 14.44 12.58
CA LYS A 150 -6.40 15.18 11.43
C LYS A 150 -4.97 15.69 11.68
N TYR A 151 -4.63 15.98 12.93
CA TYR A 151 -3.33 16.50 13.35
C TYR A 151 -2.35 15.42 13.85
N ASN A 152 -2.73 14.14 13.82
CA ASN A 152 -2.01 13.00 14.39
C ASN A 152 -1.79 13.06 15.91
N PHE A 153 -1.02 14.02 16.39
CA PHE A 153 -0.67 14.20 17.80
C PHE A 153 -1.02 15.62 18.28
N ALA A 154 -1.77 15.72 19.39
CA ALA A 154 -2.08 17.02 19.98
C ALA A 154 -0.85 17.68 20.65
N PHE A 155 0.06 16.85 21.16
CA PHE A 155 1.35 17.27 21.70
C PHE A 155 2.46 16.55 20.95
N THR A 156 3.55 17.26 20.64
CA THR A 156 4.70 16.64 19.98
C THR A 156 5.35 15.63 20.95
N PRO A 157 5.41 14.33 20.60
CA PRO A 157 5.97 13.33 21.50
C PRO A 157 7.48 13.53 21.66
N ILE A 158 7.97 13.41 22.90
CA ILE A 158 9.41 13.44 23.21
C ILE A 158 9.93 12.01 23.16
N VAL A 159 10.87 11.75 22.25
CA VAL A 159 11.40 10.42 21.95
C VAL A 159 12.78 10.24 22.58
N TYR A 160 12.97 9.14 23.31
CA TYR A 160 14.24 8.80 23.97
C TYR A 160 14.89 7.51 23.42
N ASP A 161 14.14 6.71 22.65
CA ASP A 161 14.56 5.41 22.13
C ASP A 161 13.90 5.14 20.77
N SER A 162 14.41 4.18 19.98
CA SER A 162 13.86 3.82 18.68
C SER A 162 12.43 3.27 18.79
N ASP A 163 12.16 2.47 19.83
CA ASP A 163 10.82 1.95 20.14
C ASP A 163 10.09 2.87 21.12
N ALA A 164 9.84 4.11 20.67
CA ALA A 164 9.33 5.18 21.52
C ALA A 164 8.06 4.81 22.30
N TRP A 165 7.07 4.18 21.64
CA TRP A 165 5.82 3.81 22.28
C TRP A 165 5.99 2.65 23.27
N TRP A 166 6.87 1.69 22.96
CA TRP A 166 7.21 0.61 23.88
C TRP A 166 7.86 1.14 25.17
N HIS A 167 8.83 2.04 25.01
CA HIS A 167 9.50 2.69 26.14
C HIS A 167 8.50 3.53 26.98
N MET A 168 7.59 4.26 26.32
CA MET A 168 6.53 5.02 26.99
C MET A 168 5.61 4.11 27.82
N LYS A 169 5.16 2.98 27.26
CA LYS A 169 4.34 1.99 27.97
C LYS A 169 5.06 1.42 29.20
N ALA A 170 6.33 1.04 29.05
CA ALA A 170 7.14 0.48 30.13
C ALA A 170 7.34 1.44 31.31
N ASN A 171 7.39 2.75 31.04
CA ASN A 171 7.57 3.80 32.04
C ASN A 171 6.24 4.40 32.53
N GLY A 172 5.10 3.77 32.22
CA GLY A 172 3.78 4.22 32.70
C GLY A 172 3.35 5.57 32.14
N PHE A 173 3.66 5.85 30.87
CA PHE A 173 3.28 7.11 30.21
C PHE A 173 1.77 7.37 30.33
N ILE A 174 1.43 8.57 30.81
CA ILE A 174 0.06 9.07 30.87
C ILE A 174 -0.09 10.15 29.81
N ARG A 175 -1.08 9.98 28.93
CA ARG A 175 -1.39 10.96 27.88
C ARG A 175 -1.87 12.27 28.53
N PRO A 176 -1.36 13.44 28.11
CA PRO A 176 -1.88 14.73 28.58
C PRO A 176 -3.33 14.94 28.15
N THR A 177 -4.17 15.43 29.07
CA THR A 177 -5.61 15.66 28.85
C THR A 177 -6.01 17.14 28.98
N SER A 178 -5.07 18.02 29.34
CA SER A 178 -5.26 19.46 29.50
C SER A 178 -4.25 20.24 28.67
N ASP A 179 -4.42 21.56 28.60
CA ASP A 179 -3.46 22.51 28.02
C ASP A 179 -3.23 22.35 26.51
N PHE A 180 -4.29 22.01 25.78
CA PHE A 180 -4.26 21.97 24.33
C PHE A 180 -4.01 23.36 23.74
N MET A 181 -3.23 23.41 22.67
CA MET A 181 -2.94 24.62 21.90
C MET A 181 -3.60 24.54 20.52
N ALA A 182 -3.81 25.70 19.89
CA ALA A 182 -4.27 25.73 18.51
C ALA A 182 -3.22 25.13 17.56
N ILE A 183 -3.64 24.22 16.68
CA ILE A 183 -2.76 23.47 15.77
C ILE A 183 -2.88 24.04 14.36
N HIS A 184 -1.76 24.45 13.78
CA HIS A 184 -1.68 24.90 12.38
C HIS A 184 -1.82 23.73 11.42
N MET A 185 -2.71 23.84 10.42
CA MET A 185 -3.00 22.79 9.45
C MET A 185 -3.11 23.34 8.03
N PRO A 186 -2.66 22.58 7.01
CA PRO A 186 -2.85 22.94 5.62
C PRO A 186 -4.31 22.73 5.18
N LYS A 187 -4.82 23.62 4.33
CA LYS A 187 -6.12 23.49 3.66
C LYS A 187 -6.04 22.57 2.46
N ASN A 188 -7.14 21.87 2.19
CA ASN A 188 -7.31 21.12 0.96
C ASN A 188 -7.30 22.05 -0.26
N THR A 189 -6.75 21.57 -1.37
CA THR A 189 -6.74 22.30 -2.64
C THR A 189 -7.06 21.38 -3.81
N ALA A 190 -7.86 21.87 -4.76
CA ALA A 190 -8.14 21.18 -6.01
C ALA A 190 -7.01 21.37 -7.05
N ALA A 191 -5.99 22.18 -6.76
CA ALA A 191 -4.92 22.46 -7.72
C ALA A 191 -4.23 21.18 -8.23
N GLY A 192 -4.00 20.20 -7.35
CA GLY A 192 -3.40 18.93 -7.73
C GLY A 192 -4.21 18.18 -8.79
N ILE A 193 -5.53 18.04 -8.62
CA ILE A 193 -6.38 17.32 -9.58
C ILE A 193 -6.55 18.10 -10.89
N VAL A 194 -6.58 19.42 -10.84
CA VAL A 194 -6.63 20.28 -12.04
C VAL A 194 -5.34 20.13 -12.85
N LEU A 195 -4.17 20.23 -12.20
CA LEU A 195 -2.88 20.07 -12.87
C LEU A 195 -2.71 18.68 -13.46
N ALA A 196 -3.15 17.64 -12.73
CA ALA A 196 -3.16 16.26 -13.24
C ALA A 196 -4.07 16.14 -14.47
N GLY A 197 -5.28 16.69 -14.43
CA GLY A 197 -6.22 16.68 -15.56
C GLY A 197 -5.65 17.35 -16.81
N ILE A 198 -5.03 18.53 -16.66
CA ILE A 198 -4.37 19.23 -17.78
C ILE A 198 -3.19 18.40 -18.31
N SER A 199 -2.41 17.80 -17.41
CA SER A 199 -1.28 16.94 -17.78
C SER A 199 -1.71 15.70 -18.57
N VAL A 200 -2.87 15.13 -18.25
CA VAL A 200 -3.48 14.02 -19.02
C VAL A 200 -3.83 14.48 -20.42
N VAL A 201 -4.46 15.64 -20.58
CA VAL A 201 -4.79 16.21 -21.90
C VAL A 201 -3.51 16.47 -22.70
N PHE A 202 -2.48 17.03 -22.06
CA PHE A 202 -1.18 17.25 -22.69
C PHE A 202 -0.54 15.95 -23.15
N GLY A 203 -0.44 14.95 -22.27
CA GLY A 203 0.14 13.65 -22.60
C GLY A 203 -0.61 12.95 -23.74
N PHE A 204 -1.95 12.97 -23.70
CA PHE A 204 -2.78 12.43 -24.78
C PHE A 204 -2.52 13.17 -26.10
N ALA A 205 -2.52 14.51 -26.09
CA ALA A 205 -2.28 15.31 -27.29
C ALA A 205 -0.88 15.06 -27.89
N MET A 206 0.14 14.88 -27.05
CA MET A 206 1.50 14.53 -27.48
C MET A 206 1.57 13.15 -28.15
N ILE A 207 0.86 12.15 -27.62
CA ILE A 207 0.80 10.80 -28.20
C ILE A 207 0.10 10.81 -29.56
N TRP A 208 -0.97 11.58 -29.70
CA TRP A 208 -1.80 11.63 -30.91
C TRP A 208 -1.40 12.75 -31.89
N HIS A 209 -0.22 13.33 -31.75
CA HIS A 209 0.31 14.40 -32.61
C HIS A 209 -0.61 15.63 -32.75
N MET A 210 -1.43 15.93 -31.75
CA MET A 210 -2.33 17.08 -31.72
C MET A 210 -1.58 18.33 -31.25
N TRP A 211 -0.62 18.82 -32.05
CA TRP A 211 0.37 19.82 -31.63
C TRP A 211 -0.21 21.11 -31.07
N LEU A 212 -1.32 21.60 -31.64
CA LEU A 212 -1.98 22.81 -31.13
C LEU A 212 -2.56 22.59 -29.73
N ILE A 213 -3.23 21.46 -29.50
CA ILE A 213 -3.78 21.10 -28.18
C ILE A 213 -2.64 20.85 -27.19
N ALA A 214 -1.56 20.20 -27.61
CA ALA A 214 -0.37 19.99 -26.79
C ALA A 214 0.25 21.34 -26.35
N GLY A 215 0.43 22.28 -27.29
CA GLY A 215 0.93 23.62 -26.98
C GLY A 215 0.03 24.39 -26.02
N LEU A 216 -1.29 24.38 -26.27
CA LEU A 216 -2.26 25.07 -25.41
C LEU A 216 -2.36 24.46 -24.01
N SER A 217 -2.40 23.13 -23.90
CA SER A 217 -2.47 22.44 -22.61
C SER A 217 -1.18 22.61 -21.81
N PHE A 218 -0.01 22.61 -22.45
CA PHE A 218 1.26 22.93 -21.79
C PHE A 218 1.28 24.36 -21.26
N ALA A 219 0.91 25.35 -22.09
CA ALA A 219 0.81 26.74 -21.65
C ALA A 219 -0.19 26.90 -20.49
N SER A 220 -1.34 26.21 -20.57
CA SER A 220 -2.36 26.19 -19.51
C SER A 220 -1.85 25.57 -18.21
N LEU A 221 -1.03 24.52 -18.30
CA LEU A 221 -0.40 23.86 -17.15
C LEU A 221 0.53 24.84 -16.42
N ILE A 222 1.41 25.52 -17.17
CA ILE A 222 2.34 26.51 -16.62
C ILE A 222 1.56 27.68 -15.99
N ALA A 223 0.53 28.20 -16.69
CA ALA A 223 -0.31 29.26 -16.17
C ALA A 223 -1.01 28.86 -14.87
N ALA A 224 -1.57 27.64 -14.80
CA ALA A 224 -2.24 27.14 -13.59
C ALA A 224 -1.28 27.03 -12.40
N ILE A 225 -0.03 26.58 -12.61
CA ILE A 225 1.02 26.54 -11.57
C ILE A 225 1.35 27.95 -11.08
N ILE A 226 1.55 28.89 -12.00
CA ILE A 226 1.85 30.29 -11.67
C ILE A 226 0.70 30.87 -10.84
N VAL A 227 -0.55 30.75 -11.30
CA VAL A 227 -1.73 31.26 -10.58
C VAL A 227 -1.84 30.64 -9.18
N HIS A 228 -1.62 29.33 -9.05
CA HIS A 228 -1.66 28.66 -7.75
C HIS A 228 -0.56 29.15 -6.79
N THR A 229 0.60 29.54 -7.33
CA THR A 229 1.71 30.09 -6.53
C THR A 229 1.30 31.37 -5.79
N PHE A 230 0.41 32.18 -6.37
CA PHE A 230 -0.13 33.40 -5.74
C PHE A 230 -1.28 33.16 -4.76
N ASN A 231 -1.67 31.90 -4.49
CA ASN A 231 -2.65 31.61 -3.45
C ASN A 231 -2.00 31.67 -2.06
N TYR A 232 -2.23 32.74 -1.30
CA TYR A 232 -1.66 32.90 0.05
C TYR A 232 -2.54 32.33 1.17
N LYS A 233 -3.81 31.98 0.92
CA LYS A 233 -4.73 31.46 1.96
C LYS A 233 -4.70 29.92 2.01
N ARG A 234 -3.56 29.35 2.42
CA ARG A 234 -3.31 27.89 2.35
C ARG A 234 -3.49 27.16 3.66
N ASP A 235 -3.68 27.86 4.76
CA ASP A 235 -3.66 27.31 6.09
C ASP A 235 -4.86 27.75 6.92
N TYR A 236 -5.06 27.03 8.02
CA TYR A 236 -5.99 27.35 9.09
C TYR A 236 -5.44 26.83 10.41
N TYR A 237 -6.07 27.25 11.51
CA TYR A 237 -5.80 26.71 12.83
C TYR A 237 -7.02 25.91 13.29
N ILE A 238 -6.78 24.69 13.76
CA ILE A 238 -7.73 23.95 14.60
C ILE A 238 -7.60 24.55 15.99
N GLN A 239 -8.70 25.07 16.54
CA GLN A 239 -8.68 25.77 17.82
C GLN A 239 -8.52 24.79 19.00
N ALA A 240 -8.01 25.27 20.13
CA ALA A 240 -7.69 24.43 21.28
C ALA A 240 -8.93 23.72 21.89
N ASP A 241 -10.10 24.37 21.82
CA ASP A 241 -11.39 23.80 22.24
C ASP A 241 -11.83 22.65 21.34
N GLU A 242 -11.63 22.76 20.03
CA GLU A 242 -11.90 21.67 19.08
C GLU A 242 -10.96 20.49 19.31
N VAL A 243 -9.67 20.74 19.54
CA VAL A 243 -8.69 19.70 19.90
C VAL A 243 -9.11 19.01 21.21
N ALA A 244 -9.47 19.77 22.24
CA ALA A 244 -9.91 19.22 23.52
C ALA A 244 -11.13 18.32 23.36
N HIS A 245 -12.10 18.71 22.52
CA HIS A 245 -13.30 17.91 22.26
C HIS A 245 -12.98 16.58 21.57
N ILE A 246 -12.13 16.59 20.53
CA ILE A 246 -11.71 15.38 19.81
C ILE A 246 -10.92 14.45 20.74
N GLU A 247 -10.01 15.01 21.54
CA GLU A 247 -9.18 14.24 22.47
C GLU A 247 -10.01 13.68 23.64
N ALA A 248 -11.11 14.34 24.03
CA ALA A 248 -12.07 13.84 25.03
C ALA A 248 -12.87 12.63 24.51
N GLN A 249 -13.37 12.69 23.27
CA GLN A 249 -14.09 11.55 22.66
C GLN A 249 -13.25 10.26 22.65
N ARG A 250 -11.93 10.38 22.47
CA ARG A 250 -11.01 9.24 22.55
C ARG A 250 -10.94 8.63 23.95
N THR A 251 -11.04 9.47 24.99
CA THR A 251 -10.92 9.05 26.40
C THR A 251 -12.22 8.43 26.93
N GLU A 252 -13.36 8.75 26.32
CA GLU A 252 -14.67 8.19 26.67
C GLU A 252 -14.91 6.77 26.14
N VAL A 253 -14.11 6.30 25.19
CA VAL A 253 -14.17 4.91 24.71
C VAL A 253 -13.58 4.02 25.81
N PRO A 254 -14.38 3.12 26.44
CA PRO A 254 -13.86 2.20 27.45
C PRO A 254 -12.78 1.31 26.83
N ALA A 255 -11.67 1.13 27.55
CA ALA A 255 -10.57 0.24 27.16
C ALA A 255 -10.94 -1.24 27.31
#